data_AF-A0A1F8ACS7-F1
#
_entry.id   AF-A0A1F8ACS7-F1
#
_cell.length_a   1.000
_cell.length_b   1.000
_cell.length_c   1.000
_cell.angle_alpha   90.00
_cell.angle_beta   90.00
_cell.angle_gamma   90.00
#
_symmetry.space_group_name_H-M   'P 1'
#
loop_
_entity.id
_entity.type
_entity.pdbx_description
1 polymer ?
#
loop_
_entity_poly.entity_id
_entity_poly.type
_entity_poly.pdbx_seq_one_letter_code
_entity_poly.pdbx_strand_id
1 'polypeptide(L)'
;MEDGAQKFTRRPKALLNGPRTHQVDQVGPGIPQLNTNVEVRSQLFQSFIDRYLPQSQYICDRTGKNILQTLPDLSGSSLLLDKAVVALSTAFLAKQNQDRRLLQNSTEIYGNAIRMLNGKISSRRALGKDVLYTTIIFQIYELINCSPPGFGAWIAHVQGSSAVINQCSGQDDETVASRLFRRQLKFVTLCDAIGKRKAPDWYNPSTGQDSSLQDTDSPEPIDELIDRLADCSALMERVDSFLQEGAEGHDQIQNTGRELLLSCFSLEEKLHRICCMTQKELGKPSALVPANVTCRKDFRSSLFTDVLPKPFQFPSLTCAEAHLIYWTALVLLYPLIDQLLEVLEPADRVSLANCYSTSGEDAKSRVTPNSEITTDFTALAEHYADQVCRSVIYCLQRDLKTLGAQLLLAPLSQSAQFYSVHEIAEKYRWCQGVFVLLPQLGLGIGYFLKDMVWPKYRSSQRKRLSPTSVSPE
;
A
#
# COMPACT_ATOMS: atom_id res chain seq x y z
N MET A 1 -37.65 -43.17 14.95
CA MET A 1 -38.45 -41.98 15.29
C MET A 1 -37.60 -40.80 14.86
N GLU A 2 -37.61 -40.55 13.55
CA GLU A 2 -38.34 -39.45 12.87
C GLU A 2 -37.62 -38.12 13.12
N ASP A 3 -36.73 -37.66 12.23
CA ASP A 3 -36.84 -37.22 10.82
C ASP A 3 -37.23 -35.74 10.69
N GLY A 4 -36.56 -35.05 9.77
CA GLY A 4 -36.71 -33.60 9.56
C GLY A 4 -35.64 -32.94 8.68
N ALA A 5 -35.14 -33.63 7.64
CA ALA A 5 -34.30 -33.02 6.60
C ALA A 5 -35.14 -32.69 5.35
N GLN A 6 -35.34 -31.40 5.04
CA GLN A 6 -36.03 -30.98 3.82
C GLN A 6 -35.08 -30.95 2.61
N LYS A 7 -35.26 -31.95 1.73
CA LYS A 7 -34.87 -31.94 0.31
C LYS A 7 -35.89 -31.11 -0.49
N PHE A 8 -35.43 -30.24 -1.38
CA PHE A 8 -36.26 -29.76 -2.50
C PHE A 8 -35.87 -30.47 -3.81
N THR A 9 -36.91 -31.02 -4.43
CA THR A 9 -36.95 -32.00 -5.50
C THR A 9 -36.89 -31.40 -6.91
N ARG A 10 -36.44 -32.25 -7.83
CA ARG A 10 -36.30 -32.05 -9.28
C ARG A 10 -37.61 -32.31 -10.05
N ARG A 11 -37.66 -31.71 -11.27
CA ARG A 11 -38.33 -32.14 -12.55
C ARG A 11 -39.81 -31.77 -12.76
N PRO A 12 -40.29 -31.58 -14.01
CA PRO A 12 -40.02 -32.44 -15.19
C PRO A 12 -39.81 -31.80 -16.59
N LYS A 13 -39.31 -32.66 -17.50
CA LYS A 13 -39.23 -32.47 -18.96
C LYS A 13 -40.61 -32.71 -19.59
N ALA A 14 -41.00 -31.88 -20.55
CA ALA A 14 -41.97 -32.24 -21.58
C ALA A 14 -41.52 -31.68 -22.94
N LEU A 15 -41.53 -32.54 -23.95
CA LEU A 15 -41.39 -32.25 -25.39
C LEU A 15 -42.80 -32.17 -25.98
N LEU A 16 -43.08 -31.20 -26.86
CA LEU A 16 -44.01 -31.33 -28.00
C LEU A 16 -43.89 -30.10 -28.94
N ASN A 17 -44.04 -30.38 -30.23
CA ASN A 17 -43.63 -29.57 -31.39
C ASN A 17 -44.62 -28.45 -31.82
N GLY A 18 -44.05 -27.36 -32.36
CA GLY A 18 -44.59 -26.51 -33.46
C GLY A 18 -45.28 -25.19 -33.07
N PRO A 19 -45.38 -24.15 -33.95
CA PRO A 19 -44.83 -23.99 -35.32
C PRO A 19 -43.81 -22.82 -35.45
N ARG A 20 -43.04 -22.85 -36.56
CA ARG A 20 -42.05 -21.85 -36.97
C ARG A 20 -42.66 -20.46 -37.17
N THR A 21 -42.19 -19.48 -36.41
CA THR A 21 -42.28 -18.06 -36.77
C THR A 21 -40.88 -17.55 -37.08
N HIS A 22 -40.66 -17.15 -38.33
CA HIS A 22 -39.50 -16.39 -38.78
C HIS A 22 -39.41 -15.10 -37.96
N GLN A 23 -38.45 -15.01 -37.03
CA GLN A 23 -38.01 -13.75 -36.47
C GLN A 23 -36.66 -13.41 -37.07
N VAL A 24 -36.70 -12.34 -37.85
CA VAL A 24 -35.56 -11.64 -38.46
C VAL A 24 -34.53 -11.35 -37.37
N ASP A 25 -33.29 -11.81 -37.58
CA ASP A 25 -32.13 -11.43 -36.80
C ASP A 25 -31.98 -9.90 -36.85
N GLN A 26 -32.46 -9.21 -35.81
CA GLN A 26 -32.03 -7.85 -35.54
C GLN A 26 -30.60 -7.91 -35.02
N VAL A 27 -29.66 -7.84 -35.96
CA VAL A 27 -28.26 -7.51 -35.70
C VAL A 27 -28.25 -6.13 -35.06
N GLY A 28 -28.22 -6.08 -33.73
CA GLY A 28 -27.93 -4.86 -33.01
C GLY A 28 -26.58 -4.30 -33.50
N PRO A 29 -26.40 -2.98 -33.57
CA PRO A 29 -25.14 -2.39 -34.04
C PRO A 29 -24.02 -2.92 -33.15
N GLY A 30 -23.18 -3.76 -33.74
CA GLY A 30 -22.02 -4.34 -33.09
C GLY A 30 -21.18 -3.21 -32.50
N ILE A 31 -20.81 -3.36 -31.23
CA ILE A 31 -19.83 -2.51 -30.57
C ILE A 31 -18.61 -2.45 -31.51
N PRO A 32 -18.09 -1.26 -31.86
CA PRO A 32 -16.86 -1.19 -32.64
C PRO A 32 -15.78 -1.96 -31.89
N GLN A 33 -15.41 -3.14 -32.40
CA GLN A 33 -14.26 -3.86 -31.90
C GLN A 33 -13.09 -2.90 -32.08
N LEU A 34 -12.47 -2.51 -30.97
CA LEU A 34 -11.33 -1.61 -31.00
C LEU A 34 -10.25 -2.33 -31.81
N ASN A 35 -10.08 -1.91 -33.06
CA ASN A 35 -9.13 -2.50 -33.98
C ASN A 35 -7.77 -2.40 -33.29
N THR A 36 -7.17 -3.54 -32.99
CA THR A 36 -5.93 -3.70 -32.21
C THR A 36 -4.70 -3.26 -33.02
N ASN A 37 -4.86 -2.26 -33.87
CA ASN A 37 -3.77 -1.72 -34.64
C ASN A 37 -2.68 -1.21 -33.70
N VAL A 38 -1.43 -1.48 -34.03
CA VAL A 38 -0.28 -1.21 -33.16
C VAL A 38 -0.23 0.28 -32.83
N GLU A 39 -0.51 1.15 -33.81
CA GLU A 39 -0.51 2.60 -33.63
C GLU A 39 -1.59 3.06 -32.64
N VAL A 40 -2.79 2.45 -32.69
CA VAL A 40 -3.89 2.77 -31.76
C VAL A 40 -3.52 2.36 -30.33
N ARG A 41 -2.92 1.16 -30.16
CA ARG A 41 -2.45 0.70 -28.84
C ARG A 41 -1.36 1.63 -28.29
N SER A 42 -0.39 2.01 -29.12
CA SER A 42 0.68 2.94 -28.74
C SER A 42 0.15 4.31 -28.35
N GLN A 43 -0.80 4.88 -29.11
CA GLN A 43 -1.41 6.17 -28.79
C GLN A 43 -2.23 6.14 -27.51
N LEU A 44 -3.03 5.08 -27.29
CA LEU A 44 -3.78 4.89 -26.04
C LEU A 44 -2.83 4.80 -24.86
N PHE A 45 -1.75 4.05 -25.00
CA PHE A 45 -0.81 3.85 -23.92
C PHE A 45 -0.01 5.11 -23.59
N GLN A 46 0.46 5.83 -24.61
CA GLN A 46 1.12 7.13 -24.41
C GLN A 46 0.20 8.14 -23.74
N SER A 47 -1.07 8.21 -24.18
CA SER A 47 -2.08 9.09 -23.58
C SER A 47 -2.34 8.75 -22.11
N PHE A 48 -2.27 7.47 -21.75
CA PHE A 48 -2.35 7.01 -20.37
C PHE A 48 -1.13 7.46 -19.56
N ILE A 49 0.09 7.18 -20.03
CA ILE A 49 1.35 7.61 -19.38
C ILE A 49 1.33 9.12 -19.13
N ASP A 50 0.99 9.91 -20.15
CA ASP A 50 0.99 11.37 -20.09
C ASP A 50 -0.03 11.94 -19.11
N ARG A 51 -1.10 11.21 -18.78
CA ARG A 51 -2.09 11.63 -17.78
C ARG A 51 -1.85 11.03 -16.40
N TYR A 52 -1.15 9.90 -16.34
CA TYR A 52 -0.89 9.19 -15.10
C TYR A 52 0.35 9.73 -14.37
N LEU A 53 1.44 9.91 -15.11
CA LEU A 53 2.76 10.22 -14.55
C LEU A 53 3.11 11.71 -14.59
N PRO A 54 3.78 12.23 -13.55
CA PRO A 54 4.35 13.58 -13.60
C PRO A 54 5.47 13.69 -14.65
N GLN A 55 5.94 14.91 -14.86
CA GLN A 55 7.18 15.12 -15.61
C GLN A 55 8.37 14.45 -14.90
N SER A 56 9.38 14.03 -15.66
CA SER A 56 10.55 13.30 -15.14
C SER A 56 11.31 14.05 -14.04
N GLN A 57 11.27 15.39 -14.02
CA GLN A 57 11.88 16.20 -12.97
C GLN A 57 11.38 15.91 -11.54
N TYR A 58 10.20 15.29 -11.40
CA TYR A 58 9.66 14.90 -10.09
C TYR A 58 10.08 13.49 -9.66
N ILE A 59 10.67 12.70 -10.56
CA ILE A 59 11.13 11.33 -10.33
C ILE A 59 12.66 11.38 -10.25
N CYS A 60 13.17 11.38 -9.02
CA CYS A 60 14.59 11.58 -8.73
C CYS A 60 15.23 10.33 -8.08
N ASP A 61 14.71 9.13 -8.34
CA ASP A 61 15.43 7.90 -8.04
C ASP A 61 16.52 7.65 -9.09
N ARG A 62 17.49 6.76 -8.81
CA ARG A 62 18.61 6.57 -9.77
C ARG A 62 18.17 5.97 -11.10
N THR A 63 16.98 5.36 -11.16
CA THR A 63 16.43 4.87 -12.43
C THR A 63 15.90 6.00 -13.31
N GLY A 64 15.48 7.12 -12.70
CA GLY A 64 14.80 8.23 -13.37
C GLY A 64 13.50 7.83 -14.08
N LYS A 65 12.97 6.63 -13.80
CA LYS A 65 11.86 6.01 -14.53
C LYS A 65 10.84 5.40 -13.59
N ASN A 66 9.58 5.60 -13.90
CA ASN A 66 8.49 4.82 -13.34
C ASN A 66 8.29 3.50 -14.10
N ILE A 67 7.77 2.48 -13.43
CA ILE A 67 7.40 1.17 -14.00
C ILE A 67 6.63 1.29 -15.32
N LEU A 68 5.66 2.22 -15.40
CA LEU A 68 4.85 2.42 -16.59
C LEU A 68 5.65 2.93 -17.79
N GLN A 69 6.77 3.63 -17.57
CA GLN A 69 7.66 4.11 -18.65
C GLN A 69 8.51 3.00 -19.26
N THR A 70 8.55 1.80 -18.66
CA THR A 70 9.28 0.65 -19.21
C THR A 70 8.43 -0.25 -20.10
N LEU A 71 7.10 -0.13 -20.01
CA LEU A 71 6.16 -0.93 -20.79
C LEU A 71 6.26 -0.77 -22.31
N PRO A 72 6.61 0.39 -22.91
CA PRO A 72 6.79 0.47 -24.36
C PRO A 72 7.86 -0.51 -24.85
N ASP A 73 8.95 -0.65 -24.09
CA ASP A 73 10.06 -1.56 -24.41
C ASP A 73 9.65 -3.05 -24.28
N LEU A 74 8.57 -3.32 -23.55
CA LEU A 74 8.02 -4.67 -23.35
C LEU A 74 6.88 -5.01 -24.33
N SER A 75 6.41 -4.03 -25.11
CA SER A 75 5.27 -4.19 -26.01
C SER A 75 5.53 -5.26 -27.07
N GLY A 76 4.56 -6.14 -27.30
CA GLY A 76 4.65 -7.21 -28.31
C GLY A 76 5.42 -8.45 -27.86
N SER A 77 6.07 -8.42 -26.69
CA SER A 77 6.77 -9.60 -26.13
C SER A 77 5.81 -10.69 -25.63
N SER A 78 4.60 -10.30 -25.22
CA SER A 78 3.57 -11.22 -24.72
C SER A 78 2.17 -10.68 -24.97
N LEU A 79 1.33 -11.46 -25.65
CA LEU A 79 -0.08 -11.11 -25.87
C LEU A 79 -0.85 -10.94 -24.56
N LEU A 80 -0.44 -11.66 -23.50
CA LEU A 80 -1.06 -11.53 -22.17
C LEU A 80 -0.78 -10.14 -21.57
N LEU A 81 0.49 -9.74 -21.56
CA LEU A 81 0.91 -8.44 -21.05
C LEU A 81 0.30 -7.29 -21.86
N ASP A 82 0.33 -7.42 -23.20
CA ASP A 82 -0.26 -6.44 -24.11
C ASP A 82 -1.75 -6.21 -23.80
N LYS A 83 -2.53 -7.27 -23.56
CA LYS A 83 -3.95 -7.14 -23.19
C LYS A 83 -4.13 -6.46 -21.83
N ALA A 84 -3.29 -6.77 -20.84
CA ALA A 84 -3.35 -6.11 -19.54
C ALA A 84 -3.05 -4.61 -19.64
N VAL A 85 -2.02 -4.22 -20.39
CA VAL A 85 -1.65 -2.81 -20.63
C VAL A 85 -2.75 -2.07 -21.39
N VAL A 86 -3.32 -2.67 -22.43
CA VAL A 86 -4.45 -2.09 -23.17
C VAL A 86 -5.66 -1.94 -22.26
N ALA A 87 -6.02 -2.96 -21.48
CA ALA A 87 -7.14 -2.88 -20.53
C ALA A 87 -6.94 -1.73 -19.54
N LEU A 88 -5.77 -1.64 -18.91
CA LEU A 88 -5.39 -0.56 -17.98
C LEU A 88 -5.56 0.82 -18.61
N SER A 89 -4.91 1.04 -19.76
CA SER A 89 -4.93 2.33 -20.45
C SER A 89 -6.34 2.73 -20.84
N THR A 90 -7.10 1.76 -21.35
CA THR A 90 -8.49 1.94 -21.79
C THR A 90 -9.41 2.26 -20.60
N ALA A 91 -9.28 1.55 -19.47
CA ALA A 91 -10.08 1.81 -18.26
C ALA A 91 -9.83 3.23 -17.74
N PHE A 92 -8.56 3.62 -17.64
CA PHE A 92 -8.19 4.94 -17.14
C PHE A 92 -8.73 6.05 -18.02
N LEU A 93 -8.49 5.98 -19.33
CA LEU A 93 -8.97 6.98 -20.28
C LEU A 93 -10.50 7.00 -20.35
N ALA A 94 -11.16 5.85 -20.27
CA ALA A 94 -12.60 5.77 -20.20
C ALA A 94 -13.17 6.52 -18.99
N LYS A 95 -12.58 6.32 -17.80
CA LYS A 95 -13.01 7.02 -16.58
C LYS A 95 -12.74 8.53 -16.67
N GLN A 96 -11.56 8.93 -17.15
CA GLN A 96 -11.20 10.34 -17.29
C GLN A 96 -12.11 11.10 -18.27
N ASN A 97 -12.56 10.44 -19.34
CA ASN A 97 -13.43 11.04 -20.35
C ASN A 97 -14.92 10.69 -20.15
N GLN A 98 -15.29 10.02 -19.04
CA GLN A 98 -16.65 9.53 -18.75
C GLN A 98 -17.26 8.66 -19.86
N ASP A 99 -16.43 7.90 -20.58
CA ASP A 99 -16.86 7.03 -21.67
C ASP A 99 -17.20 5.61 -21.16
N ARG A 100 -18.50 5.34 -21.02
CA ARG A 100 -19.01 4.05 -20.56
C ARG A 100 -18.75 2.89 -21.54
N ARG A 101 -18.75 3.15 -22.85
CA ARG A 101 -18.53 2.09 -23.86
C ARG A 101 -17.08 1.66 -23.86
N LEU A 102 -16.17 2.62 -23.78
CA LEU A 102 -14.74 2.35 -23.66
C LEU A 102 -14.42 1.60 -22.36
N LEU A 103 -15.12 1.91 -21.26
CA LEU A 103 -14.98 1.20 -19.99
C LEU A 103 -15.47 -0.26 -20.06
N GLN A 104 -16.59 -0.51 -20.75
CA GLN A 104 -17.11 -1.86 -20.99
C GLN A 104 -16.11 -2.68 -21.81
N ASN A 105 -15.58 -2.12 -22.89
CA ASN A 105 -14.55 -2.77 -23.70
C ASN A 105 -13.27 -3.07 -22.88
N SER A 106 -12.82 -2.13 -22.06
CA SER A 106 -11.70 -2.36 -21.13
C SER A 106 -11.95 -3.56 -20.22
N THR A 107 -13.16 -3.66 -19.66
CA THR A 107 -13.57 -4.76 -18.77
C THR A 107 -13.57 -6.12 -19.50
N GLU A 108 -13.99 -6.15 -20.76
CA GLU A 108 -13.94 -7.37 -21.58
C GLU A 108 -12.49 -7.79 -21.89
N ILE A 109 -11.62 -6.83 -22.23
CA ILE A 109 -10.19 -7.10 -22.49
C ILE A 109 -9.51 -7.61 -21.21
N TYR A 110 -9.81 -6.99 -20.07
CA TYR A 110 -9.34 -7.41 -18.75
C TYR A 110 -9.79 -8.83 -18.41
N GLY A 111 -11.08 -9.15 -18.56
CA GLY A 111 -11.60 -10.50 -18.33
C GLY A 111 -10.98 -11.56 -19.26
N ASN A 112 -10.70 -11.18 -20.52
CA ASN A 112 -9.95 -12.03 -21.45
C ASN A 112 -8.52 -12.30 -20.97
N ALA A 113 -7.82 -11.27 -20.49
CA ALA A 113 -6.46 -11.40 -19.97
C ALA A 113 -6.40 -12.28 -18.70
N ILE A 114 -7.38 -12.18 -17.79
CA ILE A 114 -7.51 -13.08 -16.63
C ILE A 114 -7.67 -14.54 -17.08
N ARG A 115 -8.54 -14.81 -18.06
CA ARG A 115 -8.73 -16.19 -18.57
C ARG A 115 -7.46 -16.76 -19.17
N MET A 116 -6.69 -15.93 -19.89
CA MET A 116 -5.38 -16.32 -20.41
C MET A 116 -4.36 -16.59 -19.30
N LEU A 117 -4.31 -15.72 -18.29
CA LEU A 117 -3.45 -15.87 -17.12
C LEU A 117 -3.76 -17.19 -16.39
N ASN A 118 -5.03 -17.48 -16.13
CA ASN A 118 -5.46 -18.72 -15.50
C ASN A 118 -5.02 -19.94 -16.32
N GLY A 119 -5.20 -19.90 -17.65
CA GLY A 119 -4.73 -20.94 -18.55
C GLY A 119 -3.22 -21.18 -18.45
N LYS A 120 -2.41 -20.11 -18.37
CA LYS A 120 -0.96 -20.22 -18.16
C LYS A 120 -0.61 -20.86 -16.83
N ILE A 121 -1.20 -20.39 -15.72
CA ILE A 121 -0.95 -20.92 -14.36
C ILE A 121 -1.36 -22.39 -14.26
N SER A 122 -2.49 -22.77 -14.86
CA SER A 122 -3.00 -24.15 -14.85
C SER A 122 -2.15 -25.13 -15.65
N SER A 123 -1.32 -24.65 -16.57
CA SER A 123 -0.55 -25.49 -17.49
C SER A 123 0.67 -26.20 -16.86
N ARG A 124 0.99 -25.93 -15.57
CA ARG A 124 2.18 -26.44 -14.84
C ARG A 124 3.53 -26.20 -15.53
N ARG A 125 3.58 -25.32 -16.54
CA ARG A 125 4.83 -24.89 -17.18
C ARG A 125 5.48 -23.80 -16.34
N ALA A 126 6.79 -23.62 -16.53
CA ALA A 126 7.52 -22.49 -15.97
C ALA A 126 6.85 -21.17 -16.40
N LEU A 127 6.68 -20.26 -15.46
CA LEU A 127 6.02 -18.98 -15.67
C LEU A 127 7.06 -17.92 -16.04
N GLY A 128 6.85 -17.19 -17.13
CA GLY A 128 7.75 -16.12 -17.56
C GLY A 128 7.55 -14.82 -16.78
N LYS A 129 8.51 -13.89 -16.91
CA LYS A 129 8.41 -12.52 -16.36
C LYS A 129 7.15 -11.79 -16.85
N ASP A 130 6.66 -12.11 -18.05
CA ASP A 130 5.43 -11.55 -18.60
C ASP A 130 4.20 -11.85 -17.74
N VAL A 131 4.13 -13.04 -17.12
CA VAL A 131 3.06 -13.43 -16.18
C VAL A 131 3.11 -12.54 -14.94
N LEU A 132 4.29 -12.41 -14.34
CA LEU A 132 4.50 -11.56 -13.17
C LEU A 132 4.14 -10.09 -13.47
N TYR A 133 4.67 -9.54 -14.56
CA TYR A 133 4.38 -8.16 -14.97
C TYR A 133 2.89 -7.94 -15.20
N THR A 134 2.20 -8.89 -15.85
CA THR A 134 0.75 -8.83 -16.05
C THR A 134 0.01 -8.74 -14.73
N THR A 135 0.36 -9.56 -13.74
CA THR A 135 -0.30 -9.50 -12.43
C THR A 135 -0.09 -8.17 -11.71
N ILE A 136 1.08 -7.54 -11.85
CA ILE A 136 1.37 -6.21 -11.30
C ILE A 136 0.57 -5.12 -12.04
N ILE A 137 0.43 -5.23 -13.36
CA ILE A 137 -0.43 -4.32 -14.15
C ILE A 137 -1.91 -4.46 -13.74
N PHE A 138 -2.37 -5.67 -13.41
CA PHE A 138 -3.72 -5.86 -12.86
C PHE A 138 -3.92 -5.20 -11.49
N GLN A 139 -2.88 -5.12 -10.65
CA GLN A 139 -2.99 -4.36 -9.40
C GLN A 139 -3.26 -2.88 -9.68
N ILE A 140 -2.53 -2.26 -10.63
CA ILE A 140 -2.75 -0.86 -11.04
C ILE A 140 -4.14 -0.70 -11.67
N TYR A 141 -4.57 -1.66 -12.50
CA TYR A 141 -5.91 -1.70 -13.07
C TYR A 141 -6.96 -1.66 -11.97
N GLU A 142 -6.79 -2.44 -10.90
CA GLU A 142 -7.74 -2.46 -9.79
C GLU A 142 -7.70 -1.22 -8.91
N LEU A 143 -6.61 -0.45 -8.86
CA LEU A 143 -6.62 0.88 -8.22
C LEU A 143 -7.47 1.89 -9.00
N ILE A 144 -7.48 1.77 -10.33
CA ILE A 144 -8.19 2.66 -11.24
C ILE A 144 -9.65 2.25 -11.36
N ASN A 145 -9.90 1.01 -11.78
CA ASN A 145 -11.22 0.52 -12.11
C ASN A 145 -12.02 0.10 -10.88
N CYS A 146 -11.38 -0.62 -9.95
CA CYS A 146 -11.99 -1.26 -8.78
C CYS A 146 -13.18 -2.13 -9.16
N SER A 147 -12.89 -3.21 -9.88
CA SER A 147 -13.92 -4.17 -10.26
C SER A 147 -14.50 -4.85 -9.00
N PRO A 148 -15.78 -5.29 -9.03
CA PRO A 148 -16.32 -6.10 -7.93
C PRO A 148 -15.43 -7.32 -7.64
N PRO A 149 -15.10 -7.64 -6.37
CA PRO A 149 -15.71 -7.13 -5.12
C PRO A 149 -15.06 -5.87 -4.51
N GLY A 150 -14.38 -5.01 -5.30
CA GLY A 150 -13.75 -3.78 -4.83
C GLY A 150 -12.33 -4.02 -4.33
N PHE A 151 -12.00 -3.58 -3.11
CA PHE A 151 -10.66 -3.77 -2.52
C PHE A 151 -10.20 -5.25 -2.52
N GLY A 152 -11.14 -6.20 -2.40
CA GLY A 152 -10.83 -7.63 -2.48
C GLY A 152 -10.26 -8.07 -3.84
N ALA A 153 -10.64 -7.43 -4.95
CA ALA A 153 -10.07 -7.72 -6.27
C ALA A 153 -8.59 -7.34 -6.34
N TRP A 154 -8.25 -6.17 -5.78
CA TRP A 154 -6.86 -5.72 -5.67
C TRP A 154 -6.02 -6.68 -4.83
N ILE A 155 -6.53 -7.07 -3.66
CA ILE A 155 -5.88 -8.03 -2.76
C ILE A 155 -5.63 -9.38 -3.46
N ALA A 156 -6.58 -9.87 -4.24
CA ALA A 156 -6.43 -11.13 -4.97
C ALA A 156 -5.25 -11.09 -5.97
N HIS A 157 -5.03 -9.96 -6.65
CA HIS A 157 -3.86 -9.81 -7.54
C HIS A 157 -2.56 -9.66 -6.77
N VAL A 158 -2.54 -8.96 -5.64
CA VAL A 158 -1.34 -8.89 -4.78
C VAL A 158 -0.92 -10.30 -4.35
N GLN A 159 -1.86 -11.07 -3.80
CA GLN A 159 -1.62 -12.45 -3.37
C GLN A 159 -1.23 -13.37 -4.53
N GLY A 160 -1.90 -13.22 -5.67
CA GLY A 160 -1.58 -13.96 -6.89
C GLY A 160 -0.15 -13.68 -7.37
N SER A 161 0.28 -12.42 -7.36
CA SER A 161 1.65 -12.03 -7.70
C SER A 161 2.68 -12.63 -6.73
N SER A 162 2.42 -12.57 -5.42
CA SER A 162 3.30 -13.18 -4.42
C SER A 162 3.42 -14.69 -4.58
N ALA A 163 2.36 -15.38 -5.01
CA ALA A 163 2.40 -16.83 -5.24
C ALA A 163 3.19 -17.24 -6.50
N VAL A 164 3.25 -16.37 -7.52
CA VAL A 164 3.95 -16.68 -8.79
C VAL A 164 5.38 -16.17 -8.85
N ILE A 165 5.79 -15.23 -7.98
CA ILE A 165 7.11 -14.58 -8.05
C ILE A 165 8.27 -15.59 -8.06
N ASN A 166 8.22 -16.61 -7.19
CA ASN A 166 9.26 -17.65 -7.06
C ASN A 166 9.28 -18.62 -8.27
N GLN A 167 8.21 -18.66 -9.06
CA GLN A 167 8.15 -19.46 -10.29
C GLN A 167 8.66 -18.67 -11.51
N CYS A 168 8.80 -17.35 -11.36
CA CYS A 168 9.25 -16.42 -12.41
C CYS A 168 10.72 -15.97 -12.24
N SER A 169 11.39 -16.35 -11.15
CA SER A 169 12.80 -16.05 -10.90
C SER A 169 13.72 -16.97 -11.70
N GLY A 170 14.02 -16.61 -12.94
CA GLY A 170 15.12 -17.19 -13.72
C GLY A 170 16.43 -16.40 -13.55
N GLN A 171 17.58 -17.03 -13.82
CA GLN A 171 18.94 -16.47 -13.79
C GLN A 171 19.24 -15.44 -14.92
N ASP A 172 18.24 -14.66 -15.33
CA ASP A 172 18.44 -13.61 -16.35
C ASP A 172 18.95 -12.32 -15.73
N ASP A 173 19.77 -11.58 -16.50
CA ASP A 173 20.21 -10.23 -16.19
C ASP A 173 19.06 -9.33 -15.67
N GLU A 174 19.34 -8.60 -14.60
CA GLU A 174 18.38 -7.68 -13.98
C GLU A 174 18.20 -6.42 -14.83
N THR A 175 17.13 -6.40 -15.62
CA THR A 175 16.73 -5.20 -16.37
C THR A 175 16.14 -4.13 -15.43
N VAL A 176 16.20 -2.85 -15.84
CA VAL A 176 15.53 -1.74 -15.14
C VAL A 176 14.04 -2.03 -14.92
N ALA A 177 13.36 -2.60 -15.91
CA ALA A 177 11.97 -3.04 -15.78
C ALA A 177 11.82 -4.07 -14.66
N SER A 178 12.62 -5.14 -14.67
CA SER A 178 12.57 -6.19 -13.64
C SER A 178 12.72 -5.62 -12.23
N ARG A 179 13.66 -4.70 -12.03
CA ARG A 179 13.87 -4.01 -10.74
C ARG A 179 12.65 -3.18 -10.32
N LEU A 180 12.10 -2.37 -11.21
CA LEU A 180 10.94 -1.51 -10.93
C LEU A 180 9.66 -2.32 -10.64
N PHE A 181 9.42 -3.40 -11.40
CA PHE A 181 8.32 -4.33 -11.15
C PHE A 181 8.48 -5.05 -9.80
N ARG A 182 9.69 -5.49 -9.45
CA ARG A 182 9.98 -6.08 -8.13
C ARG A 182 9.75 -5.10 -6.99
N ARG A 183 10.24 -3.85 -7.09
CA ARG A 183 10.00 -2.80 -6.09
C ARG A 183 8.52 -2.55 -5.87
N GLN A 184 7.74 -2.41 -6.95
CA GLN A 184 6.29 -2.24 -6.89
C GLN A 184 5.63 -3.44 -6.19
N LEU A 185 5.99 -4.66 -6.55
CA LEU A 185 5.44 -5.87 -5.95
C LEU A 185 5.77 -5.99 -4.46
N LYS A 186 7.02 -5.69 -4.08
CA LYS A 186 7.48 -5.67 -2.69
C LYS A 186 6.61 -4.72 -1.85
N PHE A 187 6.45 -3.48 -2.31
CA PHE A 187 5.65 -2.47 -1.61
C PHE A 187 4.18 -2.85 -1.44
N VAL A 188 3.50 -3.33 -2.49
CA VAL A 188 2.08 -3.71 -2.37
C VAL A 188 1.87 -4.97 -1.54
N THR A 189 2.82 -5.91 -1.57
CA THR A 189 2.78 -7.11 -0.71
C THR A 189 2.89 -6.71 0.76
N LEU A 190 3.72 -5.71 1.08
CA LEU A 190 3.80 -5.16 2.43
C LEU A 190 2.50 -4.46 2.84
N CYS A 191 1.83 -3.76 1.92
CA CYS A 191 0.52 -3.17 2.23
C CYS A 191 -0.53 -4.23 2.64
N ASP A 192 -0.58 -5.38 1.94
CA ASP A 192 -1.43 -6.52 2.31
C ASP A 192 -0.98 -7.16 3.64
N ALA A 193 0.32 -7.36 3.83
CA ALA A 193 0.91 -7.91 5.06
C ALA A 193 0.58 -7.08 6.31
N ILE A 194 0.75 -5.76 6.24
CA ILE A 194 0.39 -4.82 7.32
C ILE A 194 -1.10 -4.90 7.61
N GLY A 195 -1.96 -4.98 6.59
CA GLY A 195 -3.40 -5.13 6.77
C GLY A 195 -3.82 -6.44 7.41
N LYS A 196 -3.07 -7.50 7.12
CA LYS A 196 -3.24 -8.81 7.76
C LYS A 196 -2.55 -8.92 9.11
N ARG A 197 -1.72 -7.93 9.48
CA ARG A 197 -0.78 -7.98 10.60
C ARG A 197 0.02 -9.29 10.61
N LYS A 198 0.51 -9.67 9.43
CA LYS A 198 1.25 -10.92 9.20
C LYS A 198 2.36 -10.64 8.20
N ALA A 199 3.60 -10.96 8.54
CA ALA A 199 4.74 -10.78 7.66
C ALA A 199 4.55 -11.58 6.36
N PRO A 200 5.10 -11.12 5.22
CA PRO A 200 5.11 -11.90 4.00
C PRO A 200 5.94 -13.18 4.15
N ASP A 201 5.51 -14.30 3.57
CA ASP A 201 6.23 -15.59 3.67
C ASP A 201 7.65 -15.55 3.05
N TRP A 202 7.90 -14.64 2.10
CA TRP A 202 9.22 -14.45 1.49
C TRP A 202 10.15 -13.57 2.33
N TYR A 203 9.64 -12.89 3.36
CA TYR A 203 10.45 -12.11 4.26
C TYR A 203 11.23 -13.07 5.17
N ASN A 204 12.54 -13.13 4.97
CA ASN A 204 13.44 -13.75 5.92
C ASN A 204 14.45 -12.68 6.39
N PRO A 205 14.44 -12.30 7.69
CA PRO A 205 15.32 -11.27 8.22
C PRO A 205 16.81 -11.62 8.09
N SER A 206 17.14 -12.91 7.94
CA SER A 206 18.51 -13.39 7.74
C SER A 206 19.02 -13.33 6.28
N THR A 207 18.13 -13.29 5.28
CA THR A 207 18.50 -13.13 3.86
C THR A 207 18.77 -11.69 3.44
N GLY A 208 18.55 -10.71 4.33
CA GLY A 208 18.95 -9.32 4.11
C GLY A 208 20.48 -9.10 4.04
N GLN A 209 21.28 -10.16 4.19
CA GLN A 209 22.73 -10.16 3.95
C GLN A 209 23.16 -10.83 2.64
N ASP A 210 22.26 -11.51 1.91
CA ASP A 210 22.61 -12.32 0.73
C ASP A 210 22.55 -11.56 -0.61
N SER A 211 22.53 -10.23 -0.57
CA SER A 211 22.91 -9.40 -1.71
C SER A 211 24.39 -9.01 -1.60
N SER A 212 25.27 -10.01 -1.40
CA SER A 212 26.67 -9.92 -1.77
C SER A 212 26.84 -10.36 -3.24
N LEU A 213 26.20 -9.63 -4.16
CA LEU A 213 26.61 -9.61 -5.55
C LEU A 213 27.08 -8.19 -5.81
N GLN A 214 28.40 -8.01 -5.70
CA GLN A 214 29.24 -6.98 -6.33
C GLN A 214 28.53 -5.84 -7.07
N ASP A 215 27.73 -5.04 -6.37
CA ASP A 215 27.28 -3.75 -6.89
C ASP A 215 27.91 -2.68 -6.00
N THR A 216 28.81 -1.91 -6.62
CA THR A 216 29.57 -0.81 -6.01
C THR A 216 28.70 0.36 -5.57
N ASP A 217 27.39 0.30 -5.82
CA ASP A 217 26.43 1.35 -5.51
C ASP A 217 25.71 1.08 -4.17
N SER A 218 25.68 2.09 -3.31
CA SER A 218 24.82 2.09 -2.12
C SER A 218 23.37 1.79 -2.50
N PRO A 219 22.57 1.06 -1.71
CA PRO A 219 21.16 0.81 -2.03
C PRO A 219 20.34 2.10 -2.21
N GLU A 220 19.23 2.04 -2.96
CA GLU A 220 18.33 3.20 -3.10
C GLU A 220 17.67 3.52 -1.75
N PRO A 221 17.56 4.79 -1.34
CA PRO A 221 16.92 5.16 -0.08
C PRO A 221 15.48 4.63 0.07
N ILE A 222 14.71 4.60 -1.04
CA ILE A 222 13.35 4.06 -1.04
C ILE A 222 13.35 2.55 -0.80
N ASP A 223 14.27 1.81 -1.40
CA ASP A 223 14.35 0.36 -1.24
C ASP A 223 14.72 0.00 0.20
N GLU A 224 15.65 0.74 0.82
CA GLU A 224 15.98 0.60 2.24
C GLU A 224 14.77 0.87 3.16
N LEU A 225 13.99 1.91 2.88
CA LEU A 225 12.78 2.22 3.65
C LEU A 225 11.70 1.15 3.49
N ILE A 226 11.53 0.59 2.27
CA ILE A 226 10.63 -0.54 2.02
C ILE A 226 11.10 -1.77 2.81
N ASP A 227 12.40 -2.02 2.91
CA ASP A 227 12.95 -3.10 3.74
C ASP A 227 12.65 -2.90 5.23
N ARG A 228 12.79 -1.68 5.74
CA ARG A 228 12.42 -1.40 7.15
C ARG A 228 10.92 -1.49 7.39
N LEU A 229 10.09 -1.19 6.40
CA LEU A 229 8.66 -1.44 6.49
C LEU A 229 8.33 -2.94 6.57
N ALA A 230 9.14 -3.79 5.92
CA ALA A 230 9.04 -5.25 6.07
C ALA A 230 9.39 -5.70 7.50
N ASP A 231 10.50 -5.19 8.07
CA ASP A 231 10.84 -5.44 9.49
C ASP A 231 9.71 -5.01 10.43
N CYS A 232 9.09 -3.87 10.16
CA CYS A 232 7.95 -3.38 10.93
C CYS A 232 6.79 -4.39 10.88
N SER A 233 6.46 -4.92 9.70
CA SER A 233 5.40 -5.93 9.56
C SER A 233 5.70 -7.24 10.32
N ALA A 234 6.97 -7.64 10.39
CA ALA A 234 7.40 -8.81 11.15
C ALA A 234 7.34 -8.56 12.66
N LEU A 235 7.73 -7.37 13.13
CA LEU A 235 7.56 -6.99 14.53
C LEU A 235 6.09 -6.92 14.93
N MET A 236 5.21 -6.39 14.06
CA MET A 236 3.77 -6.39 14.31
C MET A 236 3.24 -7.80 14.55
N GLU A 237 3.62 -8.78 13.71
CA GLU A 237 3.22 -10.18 13.89
C GLU A 237 3.76 -10.78 15.19
N ARG A 238 5.05 -10.58 15.49
CA ARG A 238 5.67 -11.10 16.73
C ARG A 238 5.02 -10.52 17.99
N VAL A 239 4.76 -9.22 18.00
CA VAL A 239 4.08 -8.54 19.13
C VAL A 239 2.64 -9.03 19.26
N ASP A 240 1.91 -9.17 18.14
CA ASP A 240 0.54 -9.70 18.17
C ASP A 240 0.49 -11.12 18.75
N SER A 241 1.40 -12.00 18.35
CA SER A 241 1.49 -13.37 18.89
C SER A 241 1.82 -13.36 20.37
N PHE A 242 2.80 -12.56 20.80
CA PHE A 242 3.16 -12.39 22.21
C PHE A 242 1.95 -11.94 23.06
N LEU A 243 1.18 -10.97 22.58
CA LEU A 243 -0.01 -10.45 23.26
C LEU A 243 -1.24 -11.37 23.17
N GLN A 244 -1.22 -12.39 22.33
CA GLN A 244 -2.33 -13.36 22.17
C GLN A 244 -2.09 -14.65 22.94
N GLU A 245 -0.88 -15.18 22.89
CA GLU A 245 -0.55 -16.50 23.43
C GLU A 245 -0.46 -16.49 24.96
N GLY A 246 -0.11 -15.35 25.58
CA GLY A 246 0.03 -15.22 27.04
C GLY A 246 1.13 -16.14 27.57
N ALA A 247 2.32 -15.61 27.86
CA ALA A 247 3.45 -16.49 28.19
C ALA A 247 3.26 -17.24 29.52
N GLU A 248 3.83 -18.45 29.59
CA GLU A 248 3.81 -19.31 30.78
C GLU A 248 4.84 -18.81 31.80
N GLY A 249 4.48 -17.78 32.56
CA GLY A 249 5.25 -17.28 33.69
C GLY A 249 5.81 -15.86 33.53
N HIS A 250 5.86 -15.14 34.64
CA HIS A 250 6.22 -13.72 34.70
C HIS A 250 7.61 -13.42 34.10
N ASP A 251 8.60 -14.27 34.35
CA ASP A 251 9.97 -14.07 33.87
C ASP A 251 10.08 -14.22 32.34
N GLN A 252 9.30 -15.13 31.75
CA GLN A 252 9.26 -15.31 30.30
C GLN A 252 8.58 -14.11 29.63
N ILE A 253 7.48 -13.60 30.21
CA ILE A 253 6.80 -12.38 29.75
C ILE A 253 7.78 -11.19 29.77
N GLN A 254 8.51 -11.02 30.87
CA GLN A 254 9.49 -9.93 31.01
C GLN A 254 10.64 -10.06 30.00
N ASN A 255 11.24 -11.24 29.84
CA ASN A 255 12.36 -11.44 28.93
C ASN A 255 11.95 -11.26 27.46
N THR A 256 10.88 -11.92 27.02
CA THR A 256 10.39 -11.83 25.64
C THR A 256 9.87 -10.42 25.32
N GLY A 257 9.12 -9.81 26.24
CA GLY A 257 8.63 -8.44 26.06
C GLY A 257 9.77 -7.43 25.94
N ARG A 258 10.82 -7.54 26.78
CA ARG A 258 12.01 -6.69 26.70
C ARG A 258 12.79 -6.88 25.40
N GLU A 259 12.94 -8.12 24.92
CA GLU A 259 13.58 -8.38 23.62
C GLU A 259 12.82 -7.73 22.46
N LEU A 260 11.49 -7.85 22.46
CA LEU A 260 10.64 -7.22 21.45
C LEU A 260 10.70 -5.69 21.53
N LEU A 261 10.72 -5.13 22.73
CA LEU A 261 10.84 -3.70 22.95
C LEU A 261 12.19 -3.16 22.44
N LEU A 262 13.29 -3.84 22.76
CA LEU A 262 14.62 -3.53 22.22
C LEU A 262 14.66 -3.63 20.70
N SER A 263 13.99 -4.63 20.13
CA SER A 263 13.87 -4.77 18.67
C SER A 263 13.11 -3.59 18.04
N CYS A 264 12.07 -3.09 18.69
CA CYS A 264 11.33 -1.91 18.23
C CYS A 264 12.19 -0.65 18.27
N PHE A 265 12.91 -0.38 19.37
CA PHE A 265 13.83 0.76 19.46
C PHE A 265 14.98 0.67 18.46
N SER A 266 15.53 -0.53 18.23
CA SER A 266 16.54 -0.73 17.19
C SER A 266 16.01 -0.42 15.79
N LEU A 267 14.76 -0.77 15.50
CA LEU A 267 14.12 -0.42 14.22
C LEU A 267 13.86 1.09 14.11
N GLU A 268 13.40 1.73 15.18
CA GLU A 268 13.22 3.19 15.26
C GLU A 268 14.52 3.93 14.91
N GLU A 269 15.63 3.56 15.56
CA GLU A 269 16.94 4.16 15.32
C GLU A 269 17.37 4.01 13.85
N LYS A 270 17.20 2.81 13.28
CA LYS A 270 17.51 2.54 11.86
C LYS A 270 16.66 3.40 10.94
N LEU A 271 15.36 3.53 11.21
CA LEU A 271 14.45 4.38 10.44
C LEU A 271 14.90 5.85 10.47
N HIS A 272 15.26 6.37 11.65
CA HIS A 272 15.79 7.73 11.77
C HIS A 272 17.09 7.93 11.01
N ARG A 273 18.03 6.97 11.10
CA ARG A 273 19.30 7.02 10.36
C ARG A 273 19.06 7.07 8.84
N ILE A 274 18.21 6.19 8.32
CA ILE A 274 17.87 6.15 6.89
C ILE A 274 17.17 7.44 6.46
N CYS A 275 16.25 7.97 7.28
CA CYS A 275 15.60 9.26 7.01
C CYS A 275 16.62 10.40 6.90
N CYS A 276 17.59 10.47 7.81
CA CYS A 276 18.68 11.45 7.77
C CYS A 276 19.53 11.33 6.50
N MET A 277 19.85 10.11 6.05
CA MET A 277 20.57 9.90 4.78
C MET A 277 19.71 10.34 3.58
N THR A 278 18.45 9.90 3.56
CA THR A 278 17.48 10.26 2.52
C THR A 278 17.30 11.76 2.40
N GLN A 279 17.26 12.49 3.52
CA GLN A 279 17.13 13.95 3.52
C GLN A 279 18.36 14.66 2.97
N LYS A 280 19.56 14.07 3.11
CA LYS A 280 20.77 14.60 2.49
C LYS A 280 20.78 14.41 0.98
N GLU A 281 20.24 13.28 0.50
CA GLU A 281 20.22 12.92 -0.92
C GLU A 281 19.06 13.56 -1.69
N LEU A 282 17.83 13.44 -1.18
CA LEU A 282 16.60 13.87 -1.84
C LEU A 282 16.06 15.23 -1.34
N GLY A 283 16.68 15.79 -0.30
CA GLY A 283 16.23 17.00 0.39
C GLY A 283 15.16 16.73 1.45
N LYS A 284 14.70 17.82 2.09
CA LYS A 284 13.77 17.78 3.23
C LYS A 284 12.43 18.46 2.92
N PRO A 285 11.33 18.02 3.56
CA PRO A 285 10.07 18.74 3.51
C PRO A 285 10.20 20.15 4.07
N SER A 286 9.47 21.08 3.48
CA SER A 286 9.35 22.46 3.95
C SER A 286 7.90 22.83 4.13
N ALA A 287 7.57 23.66 5.12
CA ALA A 287 6.19 24.12 5.27
C ALA A 287 5.83 25.04 4.09
N LEU A 288 4.66 24.80 3.49
CA LEU A 288 4.16 25.61 2.40
C LEU A 288 3.93 27.05 2.87
N VAL A 289 4.53 28.02 2.19
CA VAL A 289 4.35 29.45 2.49
C VAL A 289 3.03 29.94 1.89
N PRO A 290 2.14 30.60 2.67
CA PRO A 290 0.79 30.98 2.23
C PRO A 290 0.73 31.89 0.99
N ALA A 291 1.82 32.60 0.65
CA ALA A 291 1.84 33.60 -0.42
C ALA A 291 1.56 33.04 -1.82
N ASN A 292 1.77 31.73 -2.04
CA ASN A 292 1.54 31.06 -3.32
C ASN A 292 0.28 30.19 -3.34
N VAL A 293 -0.48 30.15 -2.23
CA VAL A 293 -1.79 29.49 -2.21
C VAL A 293 -2.79 30.45 -2.84
N THR A 294 -2.73 30.59 -4.17
CA THR A 294 -3.96 30.87 -4.89
C THR A 294 -4.87 29.71 -4.53
N CYS A 295 -5.78 29.95 -3.57
CA CYS A 295 -6.93 29.11 -3.29
C CYS A 295 -7.70 29.03 -4.61
N ARG A 296 -7.26 28.13 -5.49
CA ARG A 296 -7.95 27.80 -6.72
C ARG A 296 -9.29 27.27 -6.25
N LYS A 297 -10.37 27.81 -6.81
CA LYS A 297 -11.70 27.21 -6.78
C LYS A 297 -11.67 25.86 -7.51
N ASP A 298 -10.93 24.91 -6.99
CA ASP A 298 -10.92 23.53 -7.46
C ASP A 298 -11.36 22.60 -6.33
N PHE A 299 -11.56 21.33 -6.66
CA PHE A 299 -12.15 20.34 -5.75
C PHE A 299 -11.35 20.15 -4.45
N ARG A 300 -10.09 20.61 -4.39
CA ARG A 300 -9.20 20.48 -3.23
C ARG A 300 -9.36 21.61 -2.22
N SER A 301 -10.10 22.68 -2.57
CA SER A 301 -10.37 23.79 -1.64
C SER A 301 -10.95 23.32 -0.30
N SER A 302 -11.76 22.26 -0.33
CA SER A 302 -12.33 21.59 0.84
C SER A 302 -11.31 20.96 1.80
N LEU A 303 -10.06 20.74 1.35
CA LEU A 303 -9.01 20.11 2.16
C LEU A 303 -8.23 21.11 3.02
N PHE A 304 -8.30 22.41 2.71
CA PHE A 304 -7.68 23.44 3.54
C PHE A 304 -8.54 23.68 4.78
N THR A 305 -8.06 23.19 5.92
CA THR A 305 -8.73 23.28 7.22
C THR A 305 -7.68 23.55 8.30
N ASP A 306 -8.12 24.05 9.45
CA ASP A 306 -7.24 24.24 10.62
C ASP A 306 -7.05 22.96 11.46
N VAL A 307 -7.63 21.83 11.00
CA VAL A 307 -7.55 20.51 11.69
C VAL A 307 -6.12 19.96 11.72
N LEU A 308 -5.31 20.31 10.71
CA LEU A 308 -3.94 19.82 10.54
C LEU A 308 -2.96 20.99 10.44
N PRO A 309 -1.68 20.79 10.83
CA PRO A 309 -0.66 21.80 10.62
C PRO A 309 -0.46 22.14 9.13
N LYS A 310 0.28 23.23 8.87
CA LYS A 310 0.52 23.73 7.50
C LYS A 310 1.03 22.61 6.58
N PRO A 311 0.46 22.48 5.36
CA PRO A 311 0.87 21.48 4.39
C PRO A 311 2.36 21.57 4.06
N PHE A 312 2.92 20.46 3.60
CA PHE A 312 4.29 20.38 3.14
C PHE A 312 4.43 20.71 1.66
N GLN A 313 5.63 21.16 1.31
CA GLN A 313 6.19 21.17 -0.03
C GLN A 313 7.44 20.28 -0.03
N PHE A 314 7.62 19.49 -1.08
CA PHE A 314 8.77 18.61 -1.26
C PHE A 314 9.59 19.01 -2.49
N PRO A 315 10.91 18.78 -2.48
CA PRO A 315 11.77 18.96 -3.65
C PRO A 315 11.35 18.11 -4.85
N SER A 316 10.89 16.88 -4.62
CA SER A 316 10.46 15.94 -5.66
C SER A 316 9.40 14.98 -5.13
N LEU A 317 8.75 14.24 -6.04
CA LEU A 317 7.79 13.22 -5.64
C LEU A 317 8.49 12.03 -4.99
N THR A 318 9.71 11.68 -5.43
CA THR A 318 10.57 10.67 -4.79
C THR A 318 10.90 11.04 -3.34
N CYS A 319 11.17 12.32 -3.06
CA CYS A 319 11.37 12.79 -1.68
C CYS A 319 10.09 12.62 -0.84
N ALA A 320 8.93 12.95 -1.40
CA ALA A 320 7.64 12.76 -0.72
C ALA A 320 7.35 11.28 -0.45
N GLU A 321 7.58 10.39 -1.42
CA GLU A 321 7.42 8.94 -1.29
C GLU A 321 8.24 8.38 -0.12
N ALA A 322 9.53 8.72 -0.06
CA ALA A 322 10.42 8.25 0.98
C ALA A 322 9.95 8.71 2.39
N HIS A 323 9.57 9.98 2.53
CA HIS A 323 9.05 10.48 3.81
C HIS A 323 7.71 9.83 4.19
N LEU A 324 6.82 9.59 3.22
CA LEU A 324 5.55 8.91 3.45
C LEU A 324 5.77 7.48 3.97
N ILE A 325 6.70 6.71 3.41
CA ILE A 325 7.03 5.36 3.87
C ILE A 325 7.60 5.41 5.29
N TYR A 326 8.57 6.30 5.53
CA TYR A 326 9.20 6.50 6.84
C TYR A 326 8.19 6.86 7.93
N TRP A 327 7.34 7.86 7.72
CA TRP A 327 6.32 8.26 8.70
C TRP A 327 5.29 7.16 8.92
N THR A 328 4.90 6.44 7.86
CA THR A 328 3.98 5.29 7.99
C THR A 328 4.58 4.19 8.86
N ALA A 329 5.87 3.89 8.72
CA ALA A 329 6.54 2.92 9.58
C ALA A 329 6.48 3.32 11.05
N LEU A 330 6.67 4.62 11.36
CA LEU A 330 6.57 5.13 12.73
C LEU A 330 5.14 5.12 13.29
N VAL A 331 4.14 5.45 12.46
CA VAL A 331 2.70 5.31 12.83
C VAL A 331 2.35 3.87 13.19
N LEU A 332 3.01 2.89 12.57
CA LEU A 332 2.81 1.46 12.85
C LEU A 332 3.63 0.98 14.05
N LEU A 333 4.86 1.47 14.21
CA LEU A 333 5.83 1.00 15.21
C LEU A 333 5.52 1.52 16.62
N TYR A 334 5.22 2.81 16.77
CA TYR A 334 5.03 3.41 18.10
C TYR A 334 3.89 2.80 18.91
N PRO A 335 2.73 2.47 18.33
CA PRO A 335 1.70 1.75 19.07
C PRO A 335 2.16 0.37 19.58
N LEU A 336 3.14 -0.29 18.93
CA LEU A 336 3.69 -1.56 19.43
C LEU A 336 4.57 -1.33 20.66
N ILE A 337 5.35 -0.25 20.66
CA ILE A 337 6.18 0.15 21.81
C ILE A 337 5.29 0.44 23.02
N ASP A 338 4.23 1.24 22.82
CA ASP A 338 3.24 1.56 23.85
C ASP A 338 2.63 0.29 24.45
N GLN A 339 2.18 -0.65 23.60
CA GLN A 339 1.61 -1.94 24.03
C GLN A 339 2.57 -2.81 24.82
N LEU A 340 3.85 -2.85 24.43
CA LEU A 340 4.86 -3.63 25.14
C LEU A 340 5.19 -3.01 26.50
N LEU A 341 5.27 -1.69 26.58
CA LEU A 341 5.50 -0.99 27.85
C LEU A 341 4.34 -1.22 28.82
N GLU A 342 3.09 -1.11 28.37
CA GLU A 342 1.90 -1.39 29.20
C GLU A 342 1.94 -2.79 29.85
N VAL A 343 2.42 -3.80 29.13
CA VAL A 343 2.54 -5.18 29.64
C VAL A 343 3.72 -5.35 30.60
N LEU A 344 4.80 -4.61 30.42
CA LEU A 344 6.04 -4.74 31.20
C LEU A 344 6.04 -3.90 32.49
N GLU A 345 5.23 -2.85 32.56
CA GLU A 345 5.21 -1.88 33.66
C GLU A 345 4.61 -2.30 35.03
N PRO A 346 4.04 -3.50 35.28
CA PRO A 346 3.65 -3.84 36.65
C PRO A 346 4.81 -4.11 37.62
N ALA A 347 6.05 -4.37 37.15
CA ALA A 347 7.09 -4.92 38.01
C ALA A 347 8.42 -4.15 38.09
N ASP A 348 8.82 -3.34 37.11
CA ASP A 348 10.05 -2.55 37.20
C ASP A 348 10.01 -1.41 36.19
N ARG A 349 10.24 -0.18 36.65
CA ARG A 349 10.43 0.99 35.78
C ARG A 349 11.58 0.70 34.81
N VAL A 350 11.25 0.30 33.59
CA VAL A 350 12.24 0.19 32.51
C VAL A 350 12.73 1.60 32.27
N SER A 351 13.89 1.95 32.81
CA SER A 351 14.49 3.25 32.54
C SER A 351 14.75 3.33 31.04
N LEU A 352 13.96 4.14 30.32
CA LEU A 352 14.13 4.39 28.87
C LEU A 352 15.57 4.84 28.56
N ALA A 353 16.30 5.37 29.55
CA ALA A 353 17.71 5.70 29.44
C ALA A 353 18.60 4.50 29.02
N ASN A 354 18.24 3.27 29.39
CA ASN A 354 18.97 2.07 28.97
C ASN A 354 18.70 1.71 27.50
N CYS A 355 17.52 2.06 26.96
CA CYS A 355 17.17 1.82 25.56
C CYS A 355 17.78 2.84 24.60
N TYR A 356 18.03 4.07 25.06
CA TYR A 356 18.65 5.15 24.29
C TYR A 356 20.14 5.37 24.61
N SER A 357 20.89 4.31 24.94
CA SER A 357 22.33 4.43 25.23
C SER A 357 23.11 4.89 24.00
N THR A 358 23.35 6.20 23.92
CA THR A 358 24.24 6.84 22.95
C THR A 358 25.68 6.44 23.25
N SER A 359 26.28 5.63 22.38
CA SER A 359 27.74 5.61 22.21
C SER A 359 28.15 6.93 21.54
N GLY A 360 28.42 7.95 22.35
CA GLY A 360 28.89 9.25 21.90
C GLY A 360 29.31 10.09 23.09
N GLU A 361 30.62 10.24 23.26
CA GLU A 361 31.24 11.10 24.25
C GLU A 361 30.74 12.54 24.09
N ASP A 362 30.13 13.10 25.14
CA ASP A 362 30.46 14.45 25.60
C ASP A 362 29.86 14.68 27.00
N ALA A 363 30.70 14.42 27.99
CA ALA A 363 30.44 14.78 29.38
C ALA A 363 30.57 16.29 29.57
N LYS A 364 29.44 16.95 29.89
CA LYS A 364 29.29 17.98 30.95
C LYS A 364 28.02 18.82 30.71
N SER A 365 26.89 18.34 31.23
CA SER A 365 25.85 19.24 31.71
C SER A 365 25.20 18.64 32.94
N ARG A 366 25.43 19.27 34.10
CA ARG A 366 24.72 18.97 35.35
C ARG A 366 23.26 19.38 35.16
N VAL A 367 22.40 18.43 34.81
CA VAL A 367 20.95 18.57 34.96
C VAL A 367 20.51 17.66 36.09
N THR A 368 19.79 18.24 37.04
CA THR A 368 19.16 17.59 38.19
C THR A 368 18.33 16.38 37.74
N PRO A 369 18.48 15.20 38.38
CA PRO A 369 17.73 13.99 38.03
C PRO A 369 16.39 14.04 38.74
N ASN A 370 15.41 14.80 38.24
CA ASN A 370 14.03 14.76 38.72
C ASN A 370 13.09 15.41 37.70
N SER A 371 12.81 14.65 36.64
CA SER A 371 11.55 14.65 35.88
C SER A 371 11.68 13.45 34.95
N GLU A 372 11.17 12.29 35.35
CA GLU A 372 11.00 11.15 34.43
C GLU A 372 10.05 11.62 33.32
N ILE A 373 10.61 12.06 32.19
CA ILE A 373 9.83 12.35 30.98
C ILE A 373 9.42 10.99 30.45
N THR A 374 8.24 10.50 30.83
CA THR A 374 7.61 9.37 30.17
C THR A 374 7.24 9.81 28.76
N THR A 375 7.95 9.30 27.75
CA THR A 375 7.65 9.59 26.34
C THR A 375 6.28 9.03 25.99
N ASP A 376 5.36 9.89 25.55
CA ASP A 376 4.05 9.47 25.03
C ASP A 376 4.19 9.00 23.58
N PHE A 377 4.29 7.68 23.39
CA PHE A 377 4.41 7.06 22.07
C PHE A 377 3.13 7.16 21.24
N THR A 378 1.95 7.27 21.87
CA THR A 378 0.69 7.54 21.17
C THR A 378 0.73 8.94 20.54
N ALA A 379 1.19 9.96 21.27
CA ALA A 379 1.34 11.31 20.75
C ALA A 379 2.40 11.39 19.63
N LEU A 380 3.48 10.61 19.71
CA LEU A 380 4.45 10.49 18.61
C LEU A 380 3.83 9.85 17.36
N ALA A 381 3.06 8.77 17.52
CA ALA A 381 2.34 8.17 16.39
C ALA A 381 1.37 9.16 15.73
N GLU A 382 0.64 9.93 16.53
CA GLU A 382 -0.23 11.00 16.03
C GLU A 382 0.56 12.06 15.26
N HIS A 383 1.71 12.50 15.78
CA HIS A 383 2.58 13.46 15.12
C HIS A 383 3.00 12.99 13.72
N TYR A 384 3.37 11.72 13.56
CA TYR A 384 3.76 11.16 12.26
C TYR A 384 2.58 10.92 11.32
N ALA A 385 1.40 10.57 11.86
CA ALA A 385 0.16 10.53 11.08
C ALA A 385 -0.20 11.94 10.54
N ASP A 386 0.03 12.99 11.34
CA ASP A 386 -0.13 14.38 10.88
C ASP A 386 0.87 14.70 9.77
N GLN A 387 2.13 14.25 9.86
CA GLN A 387 3.12 14.46 8.80
C GLN A 387 2.67 13.86 7.47
N VAL A 388 2.11 12.64 7.48
CA VAL A 388 1.52 12.01 6.28
C VAL A 388 0.39 12.89 5.72
N CYS A 389 -0.51 13.36 6.58
CA CYS A 389 -1.64 14.19 6.15
C CYS A 389 -1.19 15.54 5.57
N ARG A 390 -0.12 16.14 6.11
CA ARG A 390 0.47 17.38 5.58
C ARG A 390 1.04 17.23 4.16
N SER A 391 1.35 16.02 3.70
CA SER A 391 1.78 15.76 2.32
C SER A 391 0.66 15.77 1.29
N VAL A 392 -0.59 15.62 1.70
CA VAL A 392 -1.72 15.41 0.78
C VAL A 392 -1.83 16.54 -0.23
N ILE A 393 -1.77 17.79 0.20
CA ILE A 393 -1.92 18.94 -0.71
C ILE A 393 -0.81 18.94 -1.78
N TYR A 394 0.43 18.64 -1.41
CA TYR A 394 1.53 18.48 -2.37
C TYR A 394 1.24 17.35 -3.34
N CYS A 395 1.02 16.13 -2.84
CA CYS A 395 0.82 14.92 -3.64
C CYS A 395 -0.38 15.01 -4.60
N LEU A 396 -1.40 15.81 -4.27
CA LEU A 396 -2.55 16.03 -5.12
C LEU A 396 -2.39 17.18 -6.12
N GLN A 397 -1.25 17.89 -6.16
CA GLN A 397 -0.99 18.95 -7.14
C GLN A 397 -1.19 18.46 -8.57
N ARG A 398 -1.64 19.35 -9.46
CA ARG A 398 -1.95 19.00 -10.86
C ARG A 398 -0.73 18.42 -11.60
N ASP A 399 0.45 18.91 -11.30
CA ASP A 399 1.69 18.49 -11.97
C ASP A 399 2.15 17.09 -11.54
N LEU A 400 1.71 16.64 -10.35
CA LEU A 400 2.02 15.31 -9.81
C LEU A 400 1.07 14.21 -10.32
N LYS A 401 -0.01 14.63 -11.00
CA LYS A 401 -0.99 13.77 -11.69
C LYS A 401 -1.52 12.64 -10.81
N THR A 402 -1.83 11.49 -11.42
CA THR A 402 -2.43 10.34 -10.72
C THR A 402 -1.43 9.64 -9.81
N LEU A 403 -0.14 9.60 -10.21
CA LEU A 403 0.90 8.97 -9.43
C LEU A 403 1.04 9.60 -8.03
N GLY A 404 1.00 10.93 -7.93
CA GLY A 404 1.07 11.60 -6.62
C GLY A 404 -0.05 11.16 -5.68
N ALA A 405 -1.27 11.01 -6.20
CA ALA A 405 -2.40 10.48 -5.44
C ALA A 405 -2.26 8.99 -5.10
N GLN A 406 -1.66 8.18 -5.99
CA GLN A 406 -1.42 6.76 -5.75
C GLN A 406 -0.48 6.55 -4.54
N LEU A 407 0.56 7.37 -4.42
CA LEU A 407 1.54 7.26 -3.32
C LEU A 407 0.93 7.55 -1.95
N LEU A 408 -0.19 8.27 -1.88
CA LEU A 408 -0.91 8.52 -0.63
C LEU A 408 -1.74 7.33 -0.16
N LEU A 409 -2.12 6.39 -1.05
CA LEU A 409 -3.14 5.39 -0.75
C LEU A 409 -2.83 4.60 0.53
N ALA A 410 -1.66 3.98 0.62
CA ALA A 410 -1.28 3.19 1.78
C ALA A 410 -0.96 4.05 3.02
N PRO A 411 -0.09 5.09 2.95
CA PRO A 411 0.22 5.96 4.10
C PRO A 411 -1.01 6.62 4.73
N LEU A 412 -1.88 7.21 3.91
CA LEU A 412 -3.09 7.89 4.39
C LEU A 412 -4.08 6.88 4.97
N SER A 413 -4.16 5.67 4.40
CA SER A 413 -4.99 4.60 4.97
C SER A 413 -4.53 4.24 6.38
N GLN A 414 -3.22 4.10 6.62
CA GLN A 414 -2.70 3.81 7.97
C GLN A 414 -2.98 4.95 8.95
N SER A 415 -2.79 6.20 8.51
CA SER A 415 -3.09 7.38 9.34
C SER A 415 -4.58 7.45 9.69
N ALA A 416 -5.46 7.17 8.72
CA ALA A 416 -6.91 7.11 8.95
C ALA A 416 -7.29 5.98 9.92
N GLN A 417 -6.67 4.80 9.83
CA GLN A 417 -6.89 3.72 10.80
C GLN A 417 -6.46 4.14 12.21
N PHE A 418 -5.30 4.79 12.34
CA PHE A 418 -4.80 5.31 13.60
C PHE A 418 -5.81 6.29 14.24
N TYR A 419 -6.24 7.32 13.50
CA TYR A 419 -7.24 8.28 14.00
C TYR A 419 -8.59 7.64 14.34
N SER A 420 -9.01 6.65 13.56
CA SER A 420 -10.27 5.94 13.81
C SER A 420 -10.23 5.16 15.11
N VAL A 421 -9.11 4.49 15.40
CA VAL A 421 -8.92 3.71 16.62
C VAL A 421 -8.77 4.59 17.86
N HIS A 422 -8.06 5.71 17.73
CA HIS A 422 -7.83 6.66 18.83
C HIS A 422 -8.96 7.69 18.97
N GLU A 423 -10.07 7.49 18.24
CA GLU A 423 -11.28 8.33 18.31
C GLU A 423 -11.05 9.82 17.97
N ILE A 424 -10.02 10.12 17.17
CA ILE A 424 -9.69 11.46 16.69
C ILE A 424 -10.56 11.79 15.46
N ALA A 425 -11.85 12.02 15.74
CA ALA A 425 -12.91 12.01 14.73
C ALA A 425 -12.74 13.10 13.64
N GLU A 426 -12.20 14.28 13.97
CA GLU A 426 -12.00 15.36 13.01
C GLU A 426 -10.95 15.00 11.95
N LYS A 427 -9.78 14.51 12.39
CA LYS A 427 -8.70 14.07 11.50
C LYS A 427 -9.12 12.85 10.66
N TYR A 428 -9.85 11.90 11.26
CA TYR A 428 -10.40 10.76 10.52
C TYR A 428 -11.36 11.21 9.41
N ARG A 429 -12.31 12.09 9.70
CA ARG A 429 -13.23 12.64 8.68
C ARG A 429 -12.50 13.43 7.61
N TRP A 430 -11.42 14.13 7.96
CA TRP A 430 -10.58 14.80 6.99
C TRP A 430 -9.94 13.79 6.02
N CYS A 431 -9.36 12.68 6.50
CA CYS A 431 -8.84 11.61 5.64
C CYS A 431 -9.93 11.03 4.72
N GLN A 432 -11.14 10.81 5.24
CA GLN A 432 -12.29 10.39 4.45
C GLN A 432 -12.63 11.38 3.32
N GLY A 433 -12.56 12.68 3.60
CA GLY A 433 -12.71 13.74 2.60
C GLY A 433 -11.68 13.61 1.48
N VAL A 434 -10.41 13.34 1.80
CA VAL A 434 -9.35 13.10 0.81
C VAL A 434 -9.68 11.89 -0.06
N PHE A 435 -10.11 10.77 0.53
CA PHE A 435 -10.46 9.54 -0.22
C PHE A 435 -11.59 9.76 -1.22
N VAL A 436 -12.59 10.59 -0.89
CA VAL A 436 -13.70 10.95 -1.79
C VAL A 436 -13.23 11.72 -3.03
N LEU A 437 -12.08 12.38 -2.98
CA LEU A 437 -11.54 13.16 -4.09
C LEU A 437 -10.68 12.32 -5.05
N LEU A 438 -10.13 11.19 -4.60
CA LEU A 438 -9.23 10.35 -5.41
C LEU A 438 -9.85 9.80 -6.71
N PRO A 439 -11.16 9.46 -6.78
CA PRO A 439 -11.80 9.07 -8.03
C PRO A 439 -11.74 10.14 -9.13
N GLN A 440 -11.72 11.42 -8.77
CA GLN A 440 -11.56 12.52 -9.74
C GLN A 440 -10.15 12.56 -10.34
N LEU A 441 -9.18 11.94 -9.66
CA LEU A 441 -7.81 11.73 -10.13
C LEU A 441 -7.63 10.37 -10.81
N GLY A 442 -8.70 9.63 -11.07
CA GLY A 442 -8.66 8.34 -11.75
C GLY A 442 -8.44 7.14 -10.84
N LEU A 443 -8.37 7.34 -9.52
CA LEU A 443 -8.23 6.25 -8.54
C LEU A 443 -9.60 5.89 -7.96
N GLY A 444 -10.29 4.94 -8.60
CA GLY A 444 -11.60 4.47 -8.13
C GLY A 444 -11.58 3.90 -6.71
N ILE A 445 -10.41 3.49 -6.22
CA ILE A 445 -10.27 2.76 -4.96
C ILE A 445 -10.60 3.64 -3.76
N GLY A 446 -10.53 4.97 -3.92
CA GLY A 446 -10.82 5.94 -2.87
C GLY A 446 -12.19 5.73 -2.22
N TYR A 447 -13.23 5.36 -2.98
CA TYR A 447 -14.55 5.10 -2.40
C TYR A 447 -14.55 3.95 -1.39
N PHE A 448 -13.73 2.92 -1.60
CA PHE A 448 -13.63 1.79 -0.68
C PHE A 448 -12.76 2.12 0.54
N LEU A 449 -11.68 2.88 0.33
CA LEU A 449 -10.77 3.24 1.43
C LEU A 449 -11.42 4.18 2.45
N LYS A 450 -12.37 5.02 2.03
CA LYS A 450 -13.10 5.94 2.91
C LYS A 450 -13.74 5.25 4.11
N ASP A 451 -14.38 4.11 3.87
CA ASP A 451 -15.16 3.38 4.89
C ASP A 451 -14.41 2.12 5.38
N MET A 452 -13.18 1.93 4.91
CA MET A 452 -12.37 0.78 5.25
C MET A 452 -11.96 0.87 6.72
N VAL A 453 -12.29 -0.19 7.46
CA VAL A 453 -11.79 -0.42 8.82
C VAL A 453 -11.07 -1.75 8.80
N TRP A 454 -9.81 -1.78 9.25
CA TRP A 454 -9.00 -2.98 9.29
C TRP A 454 -9.31 -3.75 10.57
N PRO A 455 -10.07 -4.88 10.51
CA PRO A 455 -10.59 -5.52 11.73
C PRO A 455 -9.47 -5.97 12.65
N LYS A 456 -8.37 -6.49 12.08
CA LYS A 456 -7.18 -6.92 12.82
C LYS A 456 -6.44 -5.76 13.49
N TYR A 457 -6.30 -4.63 12.80
CA TYR A 457 -5.72 -3.42 13.40
C TYR A 457 -6.60 -2.92 14.55
N ARG A 458 -7.92 -2.84 14.35
CA ARG A 458 -8.84 -2.45 15.42
C ARG A 458 -8.83 -3.43 16.60
N SER A 459 -8.76 -4.75 16.34
CA SER A 459 -8.73 -5.74 17.42
C SER A 459 -7.43 -5.72 18.21
N SER A 460 -6.28 -5.49 17.56
CA SER A 460 -5.01 -5.38 18.28
C SER A 460 -5.00 -4.17 19.21
N GLN A 461 -5.56 -3.04 18.77
CA GLN A 461 -5.59 -1.81 19.56
C GLN A 461 -6.72 -1.78 20.62
N ARG A 462 -7.89 -2.42 20.37
CA ARG A 462 -9.00 -2.45 21.34
C ARG A 462 -8.71 -3.23 22.63
N LYS A 463 -7.67 -4.06 22.67
CA LYS A 463 -7.19 -4.69 23.91
C LYS A 463 -6.81 -3.64 24.98
N ARG A 464 -6.55 -2.38 24.57
CA ARG A 464 -6.33 -1.20 25.42
C ARG A 464 -7.57 -0.68 26.17
N LEU A 465 -8.77 -0.84 25.59
CA LEU A 465 -9.99 -0.15 26.06
C LEU A 465 -10.92 -1.03 26.90
N SER A 466 -10.57 -2.30 27.09
CA SER A 466 -11.33 -3.19 27.97
C SER A 466 -10.57 -3.28 29.30
N PRO A 467 -11.04 -2.67 30.39
CA PRO A 467 -10.49 -2.99 31.69
C PRO A 467 -10.73 -4.47 31.90
N THR A 468 -9.68 -5.23 32.17
CA THR A 468 -9.78 -6.61 32.64
C THR A 468 -10.76 -6.59 33.81
N SER A 469 -11.93 -7.19 33.63
CA SER A 469 -12.87 -7.42 34.72
C SER A 469 -12.14 -8.30 35.73
N VAL A 470 -11.62 -7.67 36.78
CA VAL A 470 -11.14 -8.36 37.97
C VAL A 470 -12.32 -9.19 38.46
N SER A 471 -12.22 -10.51 38.33
CA SER A 471 -13.17 -11.42 38.96
C SER A 471 -13.02 -11.27 40.48
N PRO A 472 -14.11 -11.13 41.23
CA PRO A 472 -14.04 -11.12 42.68
C PRO A 472 -13.90 -12.56 43.17
N GLU A 473 -12.77 -12.88 43.79
CA GLU A 473 -12.69 -13.91 44.84
C GLU A 473 -12.07 -13.31 46.09
#